data_AF-A0A7C5WK48-F1
#
_entry.id   AF-A0A7C5WK48-F1
#
_cell.length_a   1.000
_cell.length_b   1.000
_cell.length_c   1.000
_cell.angle_alpha   90.00
_cell.angle_beta   90.00
_cell.angle_gamma   90.00
#
_symmetry.space_group_name_H-M   'P 1'
#
loop_
_entity.id
_entity.type
_entity.pdbx_description
1 polymer ?
#
loop_
_entity_poly.entity_id
_entity_poly.type
_entity_poly.pdbx_seq_one_letter_code
_entity_poly.pdbx_strand_id
1 'polypeptide(L)'
;MDQPRAAHHSMQTPASLLAQRRELFWQNVVREILSSLAAAAATASGRLSATAKGAAAGGSPLLDLFDGRTAVITRLGQRIPIADVYPVFACSVPSASEHDRMLSSDVQCSVFQIRTPSGEVYTLPVHEIVAVHALSEALVKRLEQAAAEAFEGHADENRPFGFAAFTSLARSEKPEHDED
;
A
#
# COMPACT_ATOMS: atom_id res chain seq x y z
N MET A 1 32.58 40.75 23.90
CA MET A 1 32.85 39.62 23.00
C MET A 1 31.50 39.00 22.67
N ASP A 2 30.92 39.41 21.56
CA ASP A 2 29.61 38.94 21.10
C ASP A 2 29.83 38.41 19.69
N GLN A 3 29.69 37.10 19.52
CA GLN A 3 29.95 36.40 18.26
C GLN A 3 28.60 36.22 17.57
N PRO A 4 28.37 36.74 16.35
CA PRO A 4 27.10 36.56 15.68
C PRO A 4 26.96 35.09 15.28
N ARG A 5 25.93 34.42 15.82
CA ARG A 5 25.46 33.11 15.36
C ARG A 5 25.14 33.22 13.87
N ALA A 6 26.02 32.68 13.02
CA ALA A 6 25.73 32.48 11.61
C ALA A 6 24.52 31.54 11.50
N ALA A 7 23.38 32.12 11.13
CA ALA A 7 22.21 31.34 10.76
C ALA A 7 22.55 30.59 9.47
N HIS A 8 22.82 29.29 9.57
CA HIS A 8 22.85 28.39 8.43
C HIS A 8 21.43 28.27 7.86
N HIS A 9 20.99 29.27 7.10
CA HIS A 9 19.90 29.10 6.15
C HIS A 9 20.43 28.16 5.06
N SER A 10 20.12 26.87 5.16
CA SER A 10 20.25 25.95 4.04
C SER A 10 19.40 26.51 2.90
N MET A 11 20.04 27.12 1.90
CA MET A 11 19.36 27.61 0.71
C MET A 11 18.85 26.38 -0.06
N GLN A 12 17.59 26.05 0.16
CA GLN A 12 16.90 25.04 -0.63
C GLN A 12 16.93 25.48 -2.09
N THR A 13 17.50 24.65 -2.95
CA THR A 13 17.48 24.88 -4.40
C THR A 13 16.03 24.86 -4.91
N PRO A 14 15.70 25.58 -6.00
CA PRO A 14 14.40 25.48 -6.64
C PRO A 14 14.02 24.03 -6.98
N ALA A 15 14.99 23.21 -7.39
CA ALA A 15 14.79 21.79 -7.68
C ALA A 15 14.38 20.98 -6.43
N SER A 16 15.05 21.18 -5.29
CA SER A 16 14.67 20.52 -4.03
C SER A 16 13.29 20.92 -3.53
N LEU A 17 12.91 22.19 -3.71
CA LEU A 17 11.57 22.70 -3.39
C LEU A 17 10.49 22.06 -4.26
N LEU A 18 10.74 21.90 -5.55
CA LEU A 18 9.82 21.22 -6.47
C LEU A 18 9.66 19.73 -6.14
N ALA A 19 10.76 19.05 -5.83
CA ALA A 19 10.72 17.64 -5.42
C ALA A 19 9.90 17.46 -4.14
N GLN A 20 10.13 18.30 -3.13
CA GLN A 20 9.38 18.28 -1.88
C GLN A 20 7.89 18.53 -2.10
N ARG A 21 7.52 19.49 -2.97
CA ARG A 21 6.11 19.76 -3.30
C ARG A 21 5.44 18.59 -4.01
N ARG A 22 6.14 17.95 -4.95
CA ARG A 22 5.63 16.75 -5.65
C ARG A 22 5.43 15.59 -4.69
N GLU A 23 6.36 15.38 -3.77
CA GLU A 23 6.26 14.35 -2.74
C GLU A 23 5.06 14.60 -1.82
N LEU A 24 4.91 15.81 -1.29
CA LEU A 24 3.75 16.15 -0.44
C LEU A 24 2.43 16.03 -1.19
N PHE A 25 2.39 16.46 -2.46
CA PHE A 25 1.23 16.28 -3.33
C PHE A 25 0.89 14.80 -3.49
N TRP A 26 1.89 13.96 -3.78
CA TRP A 26 1.70 12.53 -3.95
C TRP A 26 1.22 11.85 -2.66
N GLN A 27 1.81 12.19 -1.52
CA GLN A 27 1.36 11.70 -0.21
C GLN A 27 -0.10 12.06 0.05
N ASN A 28 -0.53 13.28 -0.29
CA ASN A 28 -1.94 13.68 -0.18
C ASN A 28 -2.86 12.85 -1.09
N VAL A 29 -2.44 12.58 -2.33
CA VAL A 29 -3.20 11.73 -3.27
C VAL A 29 -3.34 10.31 -2.72
N VAL A 30 -2.25 9.71 -2.24
CA VAL A 30 -2.27 8.35 -1.67
C VAL A 30 -3.15 8.30 -0.43
N ARG A 31 -3.04 9.28 0.47
CA ARG A 31 -3.91 9.37 1.65
C ARG A 31 -5.38 9.40 1.25
N GLU A 32 -5.75 10.19 0.26
CA GLU A 32 -7.14 10.32 -0.20
C GLU A 32 -7.65 9.00 -0.80
N ILE A 33 -6.84 8.35 -1.64
CA ILE A 33 -7.18 7.04 -2.22
C ILE A 33 -7.40 6.01 -1.12
N LEU A 34 -6.48 5.88 -0.16
CA LEU A 34 -6.57 4.89 0.91
C LEU A 34 -7.71 5.19 1.89
N SER A 35 -7.98 6.47 2.16
CA SER A 35 -9.13 6.88 2.97
C SER A 35 -10.45 6.55 2.28
N SER A 36 -10.52 6.78 0.97
CA SER A 36 -11.68 6.41 0.15
C SER A 36 -11.89 4.90 0.11
N LEU A 37 -10.81 4.12 -0.06
CA LEU A 37 -10.86 2.65 -0.01
C LEU A 37 -11.28 2.14 1.38
N ALA A 38 -10.79 2.74 2.46
CA ALA A 38 -11.20 2.37 3.81
C ALA A 38 -12.68 2.68 4.07
N ALA A 39 -13.18 3.83 3.61
CA ALA A 39 -14.60 4.16 3.67
C ALA A 39 -15.44 3.19 2.85
N ALA A 40 -14.99 2.87 1.63
CA ALA A 40 -15.64 1.93 0.74
C ALA A 40 -15.68 0.51 1.35
N ALA A 41 -14.58 0.02 1.93
CA ALA A 41 -14.51 -1.26 2.64
C ALA A 41 -15.46 -1.29 3.85
N ALA A 42 -15.52 -0.21 4.63
CA ALA A 42 -16.44 -0.09 5.75
C ALA A 42 -17.91 -0.19 5.32
N THR A 43 -18.27 0.39 4.16
CA THR A 43 -19.63 0.30 3.60
C THR A 43 -19.94 -1.04 2.95
N ALA A 44 -18.97 -1.66 2.28
CA ALA A 44 -19.18 -2.88 1.48
C ALA A 44 -19.28 -4.15 2.34
N SER A 45 -18.50 -4.22 3.42
CA SER A 45 -18.37 -5.47 4.18
C SER A 45 -19.13 -5.51 5.50
N GLY A 46 -19.68 -4.40 6.01
CA GLY A 46 -20.19 -4.36 7.39
C GLY A 46 -19.19 -4.98 8.40
N ARG A 47 -17.87 -4.81 8.15
CA ARG A 47 -16.71 -5.36 8.87
C ARG A 47 -16.64 -6.89 9.10
N LEU A 48 -17.19 -7.79 8.29
CA LEU A 48 -16.97 -9.25 8.50
C LEU A 48 -16.83 -10.10 7.22
N SER A 49 -15.58 -10.42 6.85
CA SER A 49 -15.16 -11.81 6.56
C SER A 49 -13.64 -11.87 6.45
N ALA A 50 -12.98 -12.56 7.38
CA ALA A 50 -11.52 -12.75 7.40
C ALA A 50 -11.04 -13.80 6.38
N THR A 51 -11.82 -14.09 5.35
CA THR A 51 -11.53 -15.18 4.40
C THR A 51 -11.52 -14.66 2.96
N ALA A 52 -10.52 -15.10 2.18
CA ALA A 52 -10.37 -14.77 0.75
C ALA A 52 -11.64 -15.07 -0.08
N LYS A 53 -12.49 -15.99 0.38
CA LYS A 53 -13.74 -16.39 -0.28
C LYS A 53 -14.89 -15.40 -0.11
N GLY A 54 -14.83 -14.52 0.90
CA GLY A 54 -15.84 -13.48 1.15
C GLY A 54 -15.66 -12.21 0.31
N ALA A 55 -14.44 -11.95 -0.15
CA ALA A 55 -14.12 -10.78 -0.98
C ALA A 55 -14.54 -10.95 -2.46
N ALA A 56 -14.70 -12.18 -2.93
CA ALA A 56 -14.82 -12.50 -4.36
C ALA A 56 -16.25 -12.66 -4.90
N ALA A 57 -17.30 -12.39 -4.10
CA ALA A 57 -18.67 -12.76 -4.50
C ALA A 57 -19.72 -11.68 -4.17
N GLY A 58 -19.63 -10.53 -4.82
CA GLY A 58 -20.77 -9.64 -4.96
C GLY A 58 -20.68 -8.84 -6.25
N GLY A 59 -21.76 -8.80 -7.03
CA GLY A 59 -21.83 -8.14 -8.34
C GLY A 59 -21.80 -6.61 -8.30
N SER A 60 -21.16 -6.02 -7.30
CA SER A 60 -20.95 -4.57 -7.20
C SER A 60 -19.54 -4.22 -7.67
N PRO A 61 -19.36 -3.25 -8.58
CA PRO A 61 -18.04 -2.77 -9.02
C PRO A 61 -17.12 -2.29 -7.90
N LEU A 62 -17.68 -2.06 -6.71
CA LEU A 62 -16.93 -1.62 -5.54
C LEU A 62 -16.22 -2.79 -4.83
N LEU A 63 -16.77 -4.01 -4.90
CA LEU A 63 -16.15 -5.21 -4.34
C LEU A 63 -14.96 -5.69 -5.19
N ASP A 64 -15.02 -5.44 -6.50
CA ASP A 64 -13.93 -5.69 -7.45
C ASP A 64 -12.62 -4.97 -7.07
N LEU A 65 -12.69 -3.91 -6.26
CA LEU A 65 -11.51 -3.19 -5.78
C LEU A 65 -10.70 -3.98 -4.74
N PHE A 66 -11.31 -4.97 -4.08
CA PHE A 66 -10.80 -5.69 -2.91
C PHE A 66 -10.47 -7.17 -3.18
N ASP A 67 -10.37 -7.58 -4.44
CA ASP A 67 -10.00 -8.95 -4.81
C ASP A 67 -8.50 -9.14 -5.06
N GLY A 68 -7.68 -8.10 -4.85
CA GLY A 68 -6.24 -8.09 -5.09
C GLY A 68 -5.80 -7.56 -6.46
N ARG A 69 -6.73 -7.18 -7.35
CA ARG A 69 -6.41 -6.45 -8.59
C ARG A 69 -5.86 -5.07 -8.31
N THR A 70 -6.39 -4.38 -7.30
CA THR A 70 -5.83 -3.13 -6.77
C THR A 70 -4.71 -3.45 -5.78
N ALA A 71 -3.62 -2.70 -5.85
CA ALA A 71 -2.46 -2.87 -4.98
C ALA A 71 -1.74 -1.54 -4.75
N VAL A 72 -0.98 -1.47 -3.66
CA VAL A 72 0.04 -0.42 -3.48
C VAL A 72 1.41 -0.94 -3.88
N ILE A 73 2.28 -0.05 -4.37
CA ILE A 73 3.69 -0.31 -4.59
C ILE A 73 4.49 0.43 -3.51
N THR A 74 5.32 -0.29 -2.77
CA THR A 74 6.19 0.33 -1.76
C THR A 74 7.43 0.94 -2.40
N ARG A 75 8.15 1.78 -1.65
CA ARG A 75 9.43 2.35 -2.06
C ARG A 75 10.49 1.30 -2.42
N LEU A 76 10.41 0.11 -1.81
CA LEU A 76 11.26 -1.04 -2.13
C LEU A 76 10.76 -1.84 -3.36
N GLY A 77 9.76 -1.35 -4.09
CA GLY A 77 9.21 -2.00 -5.28
C GLY A 77 8.25 -3.14 -5.00
N GLN A 78 7.87 -3.39 -3.74
CA GLN A 78 6.96 -4.49 -3.40
C GLN A 78 5.51 -4.14 -3.80
N ARG A 79 4.86 -5.00 -4.59
CA ARG A 79 3.42 -4.92 -4.86
C ARG A 79 2.64 -5.62 -3.75
N ILE A 80 1.84 -4.87 -3.00
CA ILE A 80 0.98 -5.37 -1.93
C ILE A 80 -0.48 -5.30 -2.39
N PRO A 81 -1.11 -6.45 -2.74
CA PRO A 81 -2.52 -6.49 -3.15
C PRO A 81 -3.44 -6.06 -2.01
N ILE A 82 -4.52 -5.37 -2.35
CA ILE A 82 -5.49 -4.87 -1.38
C ILE A 82 -6.70 -5.81 -1.38
N ALA A 83 -6.97 -6.39 -0.21
CA ALA A 83 -8.25 -6.99 0.14
C ALA A 83 -9.01 -6.16 1.19
N ASP A 84 -8.30 -5.37 1.98
CA ASP A 84 -8.92 -4.48 2.96
C ASP A 84 -7.94 -3.36 3.37
N VAL A 85 -8.45 -2.23 3.84
CA VAL A 85 -7.65 -1.05 4.23
C VAL A 85 -8.23 -0.42 5.50
N TYR A 86 -7.37 -0.20 6.50
CA TYR A 86 -7.72 0.43 7.77
C TYR A 86 -6.78 1.60 8.08
N PRO A 87 -7.28 2.81 8.38
CA PRO A 87 -6.42 3.86 8.91
C PRO A 87 -6.05 3.52 10.37
N VAL A 88 -4.75 3.61 10.70
CA VAL A 88 -4.25 3.30 12.05
C VAL A 88 -4.51 4.47 13.01
N PHE A 89 -4.46 5.70 12.50
CA PHE A 89 -4.77 6.91 13.24
C PHE A 89 -5.94 7.64 12.57
N ALA A 90 -7.17 7.43 13.04
CA ALA A 90 -8.38 8.05 12.47
C ALA A 90 -9.30 8.69 13.52
N CYS A 91 -8.81 8.90 14.74
CA CYS A 91 -9.62 9.42 15.83
C CYS A 91 -9.52 10.95 15.90
N SER A 92 -10.68 11.61 15.84
CA SER A 92 -10.84 13.02 16.22
C SER A 92 -11.47 13.10 17.61
N VAL A 93 -11.03 14.03 18.46
CA VAL A 93 -11.68 14.25 19.76
C VAL A 93 -12.95 15.08 19.54
N PRO A 94 -14.15 14.60 19.94
CA PRO A 94 -15.42 15.27 19.61
C PRO A 94 -15.54 16.71 20.13
N SER A 95 -14.84 17.03 21.22
CA SER A 95 -14.82 18.34 21.87
C SER A 95 -13.60 19.19 21.54
N ALA A 96 -12.78 18.80 20.56
CA ALA A 96 -11.60 19.55 20.14
C ALA A 96 -11.98 20.90 19.51
N SER A 97 -11.12 21.90 19.74
CA SER A 97 -11.21 23.18 19.04
C SER A 97 -11.01 23.00 17.53
N GLU A 98 -11.43 23.97 16.73
CA GLU A 98 -11.23 23.92 15.27
C GLU A 98 -9.75 23.79 14.88
N HIS A 99 -8.88 24.51 15.58
CA HIS A 99 -7.43 24.44 15.40
C HIS A 99 -6.88 23.03 15.72
N ASP A 100 -7.34 22.41 16.80
CA ASP A 100 -6.90 21.06 17.17
C ASP A 100 -7.42 20.00 16.18
N ARG A 101 -8.62 20.20 15.62
CA ARG A 101 -9.13 19.33 14.54
C ARG A 101 -8.30 19.46 13.27
N MET A 102 -7.86 20.68 12.93
CA MET A 102 -6.98 20.92 11.79
C MET A 102 -5.62 20.22 11.97
N LEU A 103 -4.98 20.38 13.13
CA LEU A 103 -3.73 19.67 13.44
C LEU A 103 -3.92 18.14 13.50
N SER A 104 -5.06 17.67 13.98
CA SER A 104 -5.37 16.24 13.99
C SER A 104 -5.54 15.70 12.57
N SER A 105 -6.15 16.47 11.66
CA SER A 105 -6.25 16.13 10.23
C SER A 105 -4.87 15.97 9.57
N ASP A 106 -3.85 16.69 10.04
CA ASP A 106 -2.49 16.59 9.48
C ASP A 106 -1.79 15.26 9.82
N VAL A 107 -2.16 14.64 10.95
CA VAL A 107 -1.57 13.37 11.43
C VAL A 107 -2.46 12.18 11.11
N GLN A 108 -3.78 12.39 11.05
CA GLN A 108 -4.74 11.34 10.73
C GLN A 108 -4.49 10.77 9.34
N CYS A 109 -4.76 9.47 9.19
CA CYS A 109 -4.60 8.75 7.94
C CYS A 109 -3.18 8.89 7.33
N SER A 110 -2.15 9.08 8.16
CA SER A 110 -0.74 9.04 7.73
C SER A 110 -0.16 7.63 7.72
N VAL A 111 -0.83 6.69 8.40
CA VAL A 111 -0.48 5.27 8.47
C VAL A 111 -1.72 4.42 8.22
N PHE A 112 -1.60 3.45 7.32
CA PHE A 112 -2.65 2.50 6.98
C PHE A 112 -2.20 1.07 7.19
N GLN A 113 -3.13 0.24 7.63
CA GLN A 113 -3.00 -1.20 7.60
C GLN A 113 -3.69 -1.74 6.35
N ILE A 114 -2.96 -2.49 5.54
CA ILE A 114 -3.44 -3.14 4.32
C ILE A 114 -3.44 -4.64 4.54
N ARG A 115 -4.58 -5.29 4.33
CA ARG A 115 -4.71 -6.74 4.33
C ARG A 115 -4.68 -7.24 2.89
N THR A 116 -3.91 -8.28 2.63
CA THR A 116 -3.88 -8.94 1.32
C THR A 116 -4.95 -10.03 1.23
N PRO A 117 -5.32 -10.48 0.01
CA PRO A 117 -6.18 -11.65 -0.16
C PRO A 117 -5.61 -12.93 0.46
N SER A 118 -4.28 -13.06 0.55
CA SER A 118 -3.58 -14.15 1.23
C SER A 118 -3.69 -14.09 2.77
N GLY A 119 -4.20 -12.98 3.33
CA GLY A 119 -4.36 -12.78 4.76
C GLY A 119 -3.16 -12.12 5.46
N GLU A 120 -2.10 -11.79 4.72
CA GLU A 120 -0.97 -11.01 5.24
C GLU A 120 -1.42 -9.58 5.55
N VAL A 121 -0.76 -8.96 6.53
CA VAL A 121 -1.11 -7.62 7.01
C VAL A 121 0.14 -6.74 7.02
N TYR A 122 0.05 -5.62 6.31
CA TYR A 122 1.13 -4.64 6.18
C TYR A 122 0.69 -3.35 6.84
N THR A 123 1.50 -2.78 7.73
CA THR A 123 1.26 -1.45 8.30
C THR A 123 2.24 -0.48 7.69
N LEU A 124 1.75 0.43 6.85
CA LEU A 124 2.56 1.29 6.00
C LEU A 124 2.24 2.76 6.27
N PRO A 125 3.26 3.60 6.51
CA PRO A 125 3.07 5.03 6.42
C PRO A 125 2.91 5.44 4.95
N VAL A 126 2.15 6.51 4.69
CA VAL A 126 1.83 6.97 3.34
C VAL A 126 3.08 7.28 2.52
N HIS A 127 4.13 7.83 3.15
CA HIS A 127 5.37 8.14 2.46
C HIS A 127 6.13 6.89 1.97
N GLU A 128 5.80 5.68 2.42
CA GLU A 128 6.40 4.45 1.89
C GLU A 128 5.71 3.97 0.61
N ILE A 129 4.55 4.54 0.24
CA ILE A 129 3.76 4.12 -0.92
C ILE A 129 4.05 5.06 -2.09
N VAL A 130 4.67 4.51 -3.13
CA VAL A 130 5.13 5.29 -4.31
C VAL A 130 4.20 5.18 -5.51
N ALA A 131 3.31 4.18 -5.52
CA ALA A 131 2.29 4.03 -6.56
C ALA A 131 1.06 3.27 -6.04
N VAL A 132 -0.08 3.51 -6.70
CA VAL A 132 -1.27 2.64 -6.63
C VAL A 132 -1.41 2.01 -8.01
N HIS A 133 -1.57 0.68 -8.04
CA HIS A 133 -1.57 -0.11 -9.26
C HIS A 133 -2.84 -0.95 -9.35
N ALA A 134 -3.53 -0.88 -10.48
CA ALA A 134 -4.69 -1.72 -10.78
C ALA A 134 -4.38 -2.63 -11.97
N LEU A 135 -4.60 -3.93 -11.81
CA LEU A 135 -4.52 -4.91 -12.89
C LEU A 135 -5.88 -5.07 -13.57
N SER A 136 -5.88 -5.15 -14.90
CA SER A 136 -7.08 -5.53 -15.65
C SER A 136 -7.35 -7.02 -15.48
N GLU A 137 -8.62 -7.42 -15.58
CA GLU A 137 -9.02 -8.83 -15.51
C GLU A 137 -8.31 -9.67 -16.58
N ALA A 138 -8.16 -9.13 -17.79
CA ALA A 138 -7.44 -9.79 -18.88
C ALA A 138 -5.95 -10.02 -18.54
N LEU A 139 -5.33 -9.10 -17.81
CA LEU A 139 -3.93 -9.24 -17.40
C LEU A 139 -3.78 -10.26 -16.27
N VAL A 140 -4.71 -10.30 -15.33
CA VAL A 140 -4.75 -11.35 -14.29
C VAL A 140 -4.86 -12.73 -14.91
N LYS A 141 -5.79 -12.94 -15.83
CA LYS A 141 -5.97 -14.23 -16.53
C LYS A 141 -4.71 -14.66 -17.29
N ARG A 142 -4.01 -13.71 -17.94
CA ARG A 142 -2.74 -14.00 -18.63
C ARG A 142 -1.63 -14.37 -17.64
N LEU A 143 -1.57 -13.71 -16.50
CA LEU A 143 -0.60 -14.02 -15.45
C LEU A 143 -0.86 -15.40 -14.84
N GLU A 144 -2.13 -15.76 -14.58
CA GLU A 144 -2.52 -17.08 -14.10
C GLU A 144 -2.16 -18.18 -15.11
N GLN A 145 -2.40 -17.93 -16.39
CA GLN A 145 -2.05 -18.87 -17.45
C GLN A 145 -0.52 -19.05 -17.57
N ALA A 146 0.24 -17.96 -17.59
CA ALA A 146 1.70 -18.02 -17.62
C ALA A 146 2.29 -18.70 -16.37
N ALA A 147 1.64 -18.53 -15.22
CA ALA A 147 1.99 -19.25 -14.00
C ALA A 147 1.81 -20.75 -14.18
N ALA A 148 0.62 -21.19 -14.60
CA ALA A 148 0.31 -22.60 -14.81
C ALA A 148 1.31 -23.26 -15.79
N GLU A 149 1.62 -22.57 -16.89
CA GLU A 149 2.59 -23.03 -17.90
C GLU A 149 4.02 -23.12 -17.33
N ALA A 150 4.44 -22.23 -16.44
CA ALA A 150 5.75 -22.29 -15.78
C ALA A 150 5.85 -23.39 -14.71
N PHE A 151 4.72 -23.78 -14.09
CA PHE A 151 4.67 -24.79 -13.04
C PHE A 151 4.64 -26.23 -13.58
N GLU A 152 4.25 -26.46 -14.83
CA GLU A 152 4.29 -27.79 -15.46
C GLU A 152 5.72 -28.35 -15.65
N GLY A 153 6.78 -27.59 -15.33
CA GLY A 153 8.18 -28.01 -15.44
C GLY A 153 8.85 -28.58 -14.19
N HIS A 154 8.32 -28.39 -12.98
CA HIS A 154 8.99 -28.84 -11.73
C HIS A 154 7.99 -29.23 -10.62
N ALA A 155 7.72 -30.54 -10.54
CA ALA A 155 6.98 -31.17 -9.45
C ALA A 155 7.86 -31.24 -8.18
N ASP A 156 7.63 -30.34 -7.23
CA ASP A 156 8.18 -30.45 -5.87
C ASP A 156 7.10 -30.04 -4.86
N GLU A 157 6.87 -30.90 -3.87
CA GLU A 157 5.64 -31.03 -3.06
C GLU A 157 5.44 -29.94 -2.00
N ASN A 158 6.26 -28.89 -1.96
CA ASN A 158 6.24 -27.92 -0.84
C ASN A 158 6.23 -26.44 -1.27
N ARG A 159 5.53 -26.10 -2.36
CA ARG A 159 5.49 -24.73 -2.91
C ARG A 159 4.18 -23.98 -2.56
N PRO A 160 4.25 -22.67 -2.21
CA PRO A 160 3.06 -21.86 -1.96
C PRO A 160 2.20 -21.74 -3.22
N PHE A 161 0.89 -21.95 -3.10
CA PHE A 161 -0.01 -22.00 -4.26
C PHE A 161 -0.51 -20.61 -4.70
N GLY A 162 -0.72 -20.45 -6.01
CA GLY A 162 -1.40 -19.29 -6.61
C GLY A 162 -0.57 -18.01 -6.61
N PHE A 163 -1.25 -16.86 -6.47
CA PHE A 163 -0.65 -15.51 -6.50
C PHE A 163 0.45 -15.31 -5.44
N ALA A 164 0.47 -16.14 -4.39
CA ALA A 164 1.49 -16.15 -3.34
C ALA A 164 2.88 -16.60 -3.84
N ALA A 165 2.97 -17.34 -4.94
CA ALA A 165 4.25 -17.72 -5.53
C ALA A 165 4.96 -16.51 -6.20
N PHE A 166 4.20 -15.62 -6.84
CA PHE A 166 4.74 -14.43 -7.50
C PHE A 166 5.27 -13.39 -6.51
N THR A 167 4.65 -13.25 -5.34
CA THR A 167 5.16 -12.37 -4.30
C THR A 167 6.35 -12.97 -3.54
N SER A 168 6.52 -14.30 -3.56
CA SER A 168 7.67 -14.98 -2.95
C SER A 168 8.97 -14.84 -3.77
N LEU A 169 8.87 -14.81 -5.10
CA LEU A 169 10.02 -14.59 -5.98
C LEU A 169 10.67 -13.21 -5.79
N ALA A 170 9.90 -12.19 -5.42
CA ALA A 170 10.43 -10.86 -5.09
C ALA A 170 11.30 -10.83 -3.81
N ARG A 171 11.36 -11.93 -3.04
CA ARG A 171 12.21 -12.08 -1.84
C ARG A 171 13.50 -12.87 -2.09
N SER A 172 13.77 -13.34 -3.30
CA SER A 172 14.88 -14.27 -3.56
C SER A 172 16.17 -13.63 -4.10
N GLU A 173 16.28 -12.30 -4.14
CA GLU A 173 17.60 -11.66 -4.28
C GLU A 173 18.30 -11.66 -2.92
N LYS A 174 19.04 -12.74 -2.64
CA LYS A 174 20.11 -12.76 -1.66
C LYS A 174 21.44 -12.70 -2.44
N PRO A 175 22.36 -11.79 -2.11
CA PRO A 175 23.53 -11.51 -2.92
C PRO A 175 24.48 -12.71 -2.95
N GLU A 176 25.00 -13.01 -4.14
CA GLU A 176 26.24 -13.77 -4.32
C GLU A 176 27.41 -12.99 -3.69
N HIS A 177 28.18 -13.67 -2.85
CA HIS A 177 29.57 -13.38 -2.44
C HIS A 177 29.92 -14.40 -1.35
N ASP A 178 31.00 -15.18 -1.35
CA ASP A 178 32.06 -15.44 -2.31
C ASP A 178 32.72 -16.76 -1.85
N GLU A 179 33.40 -17.44 -2.77
CA GLU A 179 34.25 -18.60 -2.51
C GLU A 179 35.38 -18.29 -1.52
N ASP A 180 35.60 -19.21 -0.57
CA ASP A 180 36.91 -19.77 -0.18
C ASP A 180 36.72 -21.02 0.70
#